data_AF-A0A536VRA4-F1
#
_entry.id   AF-A0A536VRA4-F1
#
_cell.length_a   1.000
_cell.length_b   1.000
_cell.length_c   1.000
_cell.angle_alpha   90.00
_cell.angle_beta   90.00
_cell.angle_gamma   90.00
#
_symmetry.space_group_name_H-M   'P 1'
#
loop_
_entity.id
_entity.type
_entity.pdbx_description
1 polymer ?
#
loop_
_entity_poly.entity_id
_entity_poly.type
_entity_poly.pdbx_seq_one_letter_code
_entity_poly.pdbx_strand_id
1 'polypeptide(L)' 'VMHNIIEKSGAWYAYNGDKIGQGKDNTREWLREHGEVAAEIEAKIRAAVGVPVATGRSLAATPIDE' A
#
# COMPACT_ATOMS: atom_id res chain seq x y z
N VAL A 1 -9.81 -13.66 -4.02
CA VAL A 1 -8.75 -13.32 -4.99
C VAL A 1 -7.95 -12.18 -4.37
N MET A 2 -6.82 -12.49 -3.72
CA MET A 2 -5.97 -11.46 -3.10
C MET A 2 -5.37 -10.63 -4.24
N HIS A 3 -5.60 -9.32 -4.19
CA HIS A 3 -5.26 -8.39 -5.24
C HIS A 3 -3.75 -8.46 -5.51
N ASN A 4 -3.37 -9.14 -6.61
CA ASN A 4 -2.00 -9.39 -7.08
C ASN A 4 -1.31 -8.07 -7.49
N ILE A 5 -1.14 -7.14 -6.55
CA ILE A 5 -0.50 -5.86 -6.79
C ILE A 5 1.02 -6.07 -6.92
N ILE A 6 1.59 -6.92 -6.06
CA ILE A 6 2.99 -7.33 -6.13
C ILE A 6 3.03 -8.82 -6.45
N GLU A 7 3.68 -9.16 -7.55
CA GLU A 7 3.95 -10.54 -7.93
C GLU A 7 5.20 -11.06 -7.22
N LYS A 8 5.12 -12.27 -6.68
CA LYS A 8 6.23 -12.92 -5.98
C LYS A 8 6.63 -14.18 -6.73
N SER A 9 7.79 -14.15 -7.37
CA SER A 9 8.39 -15.29 -8.06
C SER A 9 9.57 -15.81 -7.24
N GLY A 10 9.28 -16.76 -6.34
CA GLY A 10 10.28 -17.33 -5.44
C GLY A 10 10.77 -16.29 -4.41
N ALA A 11 12.04 -15.90 -4.50
CA ALA A 11 12.64 -14.85 -3.67
C ALA A 11 12.52 -13.44 -4.29
N TRP A 12 12.07 -13.33 -5.54
CA TRP A 12 11.95 -12.06 -6.25
C TRP A 12 10.56 -11.46 -6.13
N TYR A 13 10.50 -10.14 -5.96
CA TYR A 13 9.29 -9.33 -6.01
C TYR A 13 9.27 -8.51 -7.30
N ALA A 14 8.11 -8.45 -7.93
CA ALA A 14 7.85 -7.66 -9.12
C ALA A 14 6.56 -6.84 -8.95
N TYR A 15 6.55 -5.64 -9.49
CA TYR A 15 5.40 -4.75 -9.49
C TYR A 15 5.10 -4.36 -10.93
N ASN A 16 3.89 -4.69 -11.40
CA ASN A 16 3.43 -4.32 -12.75
C ASN A 16 4.38 -4.78 -13.89
N GLY A 17 5.10 -5.89 -13.69
CA GLY A 17 6.10 -6.40 -14.64
C GLY A 17 7.54 -5.92 -14.37
N ASP A 18 7.73 -4.87 -13.58
CA ASP A 18 9.04 -4.39 -13.17
C ASP A 18 9.56 -5.16 -11.95
N LYS A 19 10.82 -5.60 -12.00
CA LYS A 19 11.46 -6.26 -10.86
C LYS A 19 11.82 -5.22 -9.79
N ILE A 20 11.23 -5.38 -8.61
CA ILE A 20 11.54 -4.55 -7.44
C ILE A 20 12.86 -5.01 -6.81
N GLY A 21 12.96 -6.32 -6.50
CA GLY A 21 14.14 -6.83 -5.82
C GLY A 21 13.95 -8.21 -5.22
N GLN A 22 15.06 -8.78 -4.76
CA GLN A 22 15.06 -10.08 -4.10
C GLN A 22 14.97 -9.92 -2.59
N GLY A 23 13.98 -10.55 -1.97
CA GLY A 23 13.78 -10.52 -0.52
C GLY A 23 13.04 -9.28 -0.03
N LYS A 24 12.54 -9.36 1.20
CA LYS A 24 11.67 -8.32 1.79
C LYS A 24 12.44 -7.03 2.09
N ASP A 25 13.70 -7.13 2.50
CA ASP A 25 14.56 -5.97 2.81
C ASP A 25 14.87 -5.13 1.57
N ASN A 26 15.42 -5.73 0.51
CA ASN A 26 15.69 -5.01 -0.74
C ASN A 26 14.43 -4.39 -1.35
N THR A 27 13.30 -5.09 -1.23
CA THR A 27 12.01 -4.55 -1.70
C THR A 27 11.62 -3.31 -0.92
N ARG A 28 11.86 -3.29 0.40
CA ARG A 28 11.55 -2.14 1.25
C ARG A 28 12.44 -0.94 0.94
N GLU A 29 13.73 -1.17 0.71
CA GLU A 29 14.67 -0.11 0.30
C GLU A 29 14.30 0.46 -1.06
N TRP A 30 14.03 -0.39 -2.05
CA TRP A 30 13.62 0.05 -3.38
C TRP A 30 12.34 0.90 -3.32
N LEU A 31 11.35 0.50 -2.52
CA LEU A 31 10.12 1.28 -2.31
C LEU A 31 10.37 2.63 -1.60
N ARG A 32 11.37 2.72 -0.72
CA ARG A 32 11.78 4.00 -0.12
C ARG A 32 12.41 4.93 -1.14
N GLU A 33 13.23 4.39 -2.04
CA GLU A 33 13.86 5.15 -3.12
C GLU A 33 12.84 5.58 -4.18
N HIS A 34 11.79 4.77 -4.40
CA HIS A 34 10.73 5.02 -5.38
C HIS A 34 9.42 5.43 -4.70
N GLY A 35 9.43 6.59 -4.04
CA GLY A 35 8.29 7.11 -3.27
C GLY A 35 6.99 7.24 -4.07
N GLU A 36 7.07 7.57 -5.36
CA GLU A 36 5.92 7.64 -6.26
C GLU A 36 5.26 6.26 -6.45
N VAL A 37 6.08 5.23 -6.67
CA VAL A 37 5.61 3.85 -6.84
C VAL A 37 5.06 3.31 -5.52
N ALA A 38 5.71 3.62 -4.39
CA ALA A 38 5.23 3.24 -3.07
C ALA A 38 3.85 3.85 -2.77
N ALA A 39 3.62 5.12 -3.12
CA ALA A 39 2.32 5.76 -2.97
C ALA A 39 1.25 5.11 -3.87
N GLU A 40 1.61 4.75 -5.11
CA GLU A 40 0.69 4.05 -6.02
C GLU A 40 0.32 2.65 -5.50
N ILE A 41 1.32 1.87 -5.06
CA ILE A 41 1.11 0.55 -4.45
C ILE A 41 0.22 0.69 -3.21
N GLU A 42 0.49 1.65 -2.35
CA GLU A 42 -0.33 1.90 -1.16
C GLU A 42 -1.78 2.23 -1.53
N ALA A 43 -2.00 3.13 -2.49
CA ALA A 43 -3.33 3.48 -2.97
C ALA A 43 -4.08 2.27 -3.54
N LYS A 44 -3.40 1.45 -4.35
CA LYS A 44 -3.96 0.20 -4.91
C LYS A 44 -4.27 -0.81 -3.82
N ILE A 45 -3.38 -0.99 -2.84
CA ILE A 45 -3.61 -1.89 -1.70
C ILE A 45 -4.84 -1.41 -0.94
N ARG A 46 -4.89 -0.13 -0.55
CA ARG A 46 -6.02 0.45 0.20
C ARG A 46 -7.35 0.30 -0.54
N ALA A 47 -7.36 0.55 -1.85
CA ALA A 47 -8.53 0.35 -2.71
C ALA A 47 -8.94 -1.13 -2.76
N ALA A 48 -7.97 -2.04 -2.86
CA ALA A 48 -8.17 -3.48 -2.87
C ALA A 48 -8.71 -4.03 -1.52
N VAL A 49 -8.16 -3.60 -0.39
CA VAL A 49 -8.62 -4.04 0.94
C VAL A 49 -9.90 -3.32 1.39
N GLY A 50 -10.43 -2.40 0.57
CA GLY A 50 -11.62 -1.62 0.90
C GLY A 50 -11.44 -0.72 2.13
N VAL A 51 -10.20 -0.33 2.45
CA VAL A 51 -9.93 0.61 3.54
C VAL A 51 -10.18 2.01 2.99
N PRO A 52 -11.25 2.71 3.41
CA PRO A 52 -11.41 4.10 3.03
C PRO A 52 -10.20 4.86 3.54
N VAL A 53 -9.50 5.56 2.65
CA VAL A 53 -8.57 6.61 3.06
C VAL A 53 -9.38 7.51 3.95
N ALA A 54 -9.08 7.53 5.25
CA ALA A 54 -9.61 8.53 6.17
C ALA A 54 -8.99 9.87 5.76
N THR A 55 -9.46 10.41 4.63
CA THR A 55 -9.31 11.80 4.26
C THR A 55 -10.17 12.55 5.26
N GLY A 56 -9.57 12.92 6.37
CA GLY A 56 -10.18 13.84 7.33
C GLY A 56 -10.44 13.25 8.71
N ARG A 57 -9.73 13.82 9.68
CA ARG A 57 -10.26 14.13 11.00
C ARG A 57 -11.72 14.59 10.92
N SER A 58 -12.65 13.83 11.49
CA SER A 58 -13.82 14.36 12.21
C SER A 58 -14.60 13.20 12.84
N LEU A 59 -14.04 12.65 13.92
CA LEU A 59 -14.90 12.29 15.05
C LEU A 59 -15.36 13.61 15.63
N ALA A 60 -16.40 14.19 15.02
CA ALA A 60 -17.18 15.23 15.65
C ALA A 60 -17.71 14.61 16.94
N ALA A 61 -17.17 15.09 18.06
CA ALA A 61 -17.80 14.94 19.35
C ALA A 61 -19.26 15.37 19.17
N THR A 62 -20.19 14.43 19.30
CA THR A 62 -21.54 14.79 19.71
C THR A 62 -21.42 15.19 21.18
N PRO A 63 -21.58 16.48 21.54
CA PRO A 63 -21.94 16.81 22.90
C PRO A 63 -23.34 16.23 23.11
N ILE A 64 -23.42 15.12 23.84
CA ILE A 64 -24.67 14.68 24.45
C ILE A 64 -24.91 15.61 25.64
N ASP A 65 -25.46 16.79 25.33
CA ASP A 65 -26.13 17.67 26.28
C ASP A 65 -27.59 17.19 26.38
N GLU A 66 -27.87 16.42 27.44
CA GLU A 66 -29.03 16.49 28.35
C GLU A 66 -29.18 15.17 29.13
#